data_AF-A0A8R1IFI0-F1
#
_entry.id   AF-A0A8R1IFI0-F1
#
_cell.length_a   1.000
_cell.length_b   1.000
_cell.length_c   1.000
_cell.angle_alpha   90.00
_cell.angle_beta   90.00
_cell.angle_gamma   90.00
#
_symmetry.space_group_name_H-M   'P 1'
#
loop_
_entity.id
_entity.type
_entity.pdbx_description
1 polymer ?
#
loop_
_entity_poly.entity_id
_entity_poly.type
_entity_poly.pdbx_seq_one_letter_code
_entity_poly.pdbx_strand_id
1 'polypeptide(L)'
;MLSAVYRQICHPKLQPWAQYAWSASGYNIVRPPGFSTPAELLFPNNVAADCSSTGCNETSFIKCLYCDNLLCIDHFLVKEVHDC
;
A
#
# COMPACT_ATOMS: atom_id res chain seq x y z
N MET A 1 9.48 10.63 12.04
CA MET A 1 8.23 10.39 11.29
C MET A 1 8.56 9.47 10.13
N LEU A 2 7.99 8.27 10.09
CA LEU A 2 8.16 7.33 8.97
C LEU A 2 7.16 7.70 7.86
N SER A 3 7.59 7.68 6.60
CA SER A 3 6.71 7.94 5.45
C SER A 3 5.56 6.93 5.42
N ALA A 4 4.32 7.42 5.23
CA ALA A 4 3.14 6.57 5.10
C ALA A 4 3.30 5.57 3.94
N VAL A 5 3.87 6.00 2.82
CA VAL A 5 4.19 5.14 1.66
C VAL A 5 5.23 4.09 2.03
N TYR A 6 6.30 4.48 2.72
CA TYR A 6 7.35 3.55 3.13
C TYR A 6 6.78 2.44 4.03
N ARG A 7 5.91 2.80 4.97
CA ARG A 7 5.21 1.81 5.80
C ARG A 7 4.40 0.83 4.96
N GLN A 8 3.62 1.30 3.98
CA GLN A 8 2.87 0.41 3.09
C GLN A 8 3.80 -0.59 2.37
N ILE A 9 4.94 -0.13 1.86
CA ILE A 9 5.92 -0.98 1.17
C ILE A 9 6.55 -2.03 2.11
N CYS A 10 6.71 -1.70 3.40
CA CYS A 10 7.19 -2.62 4.42
C CYS A 10 6.17 -3.68 4.86
N HIS A 11 4.94 -3.65 4.33
CA HIS A 11 3.92 -4.61 4.72
C HIS A 11 4.31 -6.05 4.32
N PRO A 12 4.12 -7.07 5.19
CA PRO A 12 4.51 -8.46 4.90
C PRO A 12 3.94 -9.06 3.61
N LYS A 13 2.72 -8.65 3.21
CA LYS A 13 2.11 -9.04 1.92
C LYS A 13 2.95 -8.68 0.69
N LEU A 14 3.83 -7.66 0.80
CA LEU A 14 4.72 -7.22 -0.28
C LEU A 14 6.12 -7.82 -0.22
N GLN A 15 6.43 -8.61 0.83
CA GLN A 15 7.72 -9.28 0.93
C GLN A 15 8.02 -10.19 -0.27
N PRO A 16 7.08 -11.01 -0.78
CA PRO A 16 7.32 -11.82 -1.98
C PRO A 16 7.58 -10.96 -3.22
N TRP A 17 6.89 -9.82 -3.37
CA TRP A 17 7.17 -8.88 -4.47
C TRP A 17 8.59 -8.30 -4.39
N ALA A 18 9.06 -7.92 -3.20
CA ALA A 18 10.42 -7.45 -2.99
C ALA A 18 11.46 -8.55 -3.26
N GLN A 19 11.21 -9.78 -2.80
CA GLN A 19 12.05 -10.95 -3.10
C GLN A 19 12.12 -11.22 -4.60
N TYR A 20 11.00 -11.09 -5.32
CA TYR A 20 11.02 -11.22 -6.77
C TYR A 20 11.94 -10.19 -7.42
N ALA A 21 11.87 -8.92 -7.00
CA ALA A 21 12.72 -7.86 -7.55
C ALA A 21 14.22 -8.15 -7.35
N TRP A 22 14.60 -8.65 -6.17
CA TRP A 22 15.98 -9.07 -5.90
C TRP A 22 16.41 -10.26 -6.76
N SER A 23 15.55 -11.29 -6.91
CA SER A 23 15.82 -12.45 -7.75
C SER A 23 15.99 -12.05 -9.22
N ALA A 24 15.11 -11.18 -9.73
CA ALA A 24 15.19 -10.62 -11.07
C ALA A 24 16.45 -9.77 -11.29
N SER A 25 17.02 -9.21 -10.22
CA SER A 25 18.28 -8.46 -10.24
C SER A 25 19.52 -9.36 -10.16
N GLY A 26 19.36 -10.69 -10.11
CA GLY A 26 20.46 -11.66 -10.10
C GLY A 26 21.01 -12.03 -8.72
N TYR A 27 20.33 -11.62 -7.63
CA TYR A 27 20.70 -12.06 -6.29
C TYR A 27 20.42 -13.55 -6.11
N ASN A 28 21.27 -14.25 -5.35
CA ASN A 28 21.11 -15.66 -5.05
C ASN A 28 20.02 -15.90 -3.98
N ILE A 29 18.77 -15.74 -4.38
CA ILE A 29 17.59 -15.98 -3.55
C ILE A 29 16.55 -16.78 -4.34
N VAL A 30 15.72 -17.52 -3.61
CA VAL A 30 14.64 -18.31 -4.22
C VAL A 30 13.61 -17.38 -4.85
N ARG A 31 13.31 -17.59 -6.14
CA ARG A 31 12.24 -16.88 -6.83
C ARG A 31 10.88 -17.29 -6.22
N PRO A 32 10.06 -16.33 -5.76
CA PRO A 32 8.75 -16.64 -5.22
C PRO A 32 7.82 -17.18 -6.33
N PRO A 33 6.95 -18.17 -6.03
CA PRO A 33 6.13 -18.84 -7.03
C PRO A 33 4.99 -17.95 -7.59
N GLY A 34 4.45 -17.05 -6.76
CA GLY A 34 3.42 -16.08 -7.11
C GLY A 34 3.30 -15.03 -6.02
N PHE A 35 2.92 -13.81 -6.39
CA PHE A 35 2.78 -12.69 -5.46
C PHE A 35 1.81 -11.66 -6.03
N SER A 36 1.18 -10.88 -5.14
CA SER A 36 0.46 -9.67 -5.52
C SER A 36 1.41 -8.49 -5.55
N THR A 37 1.22 -7.62 -6.53
CA THR A 37 1.99 -6.38 -6.70
C THR A 37 1.47 -5.28 -5.75
N PRO A 38 2.28 -4.25 -5.47
CA PRO A 38 1.80 -3.06 -4.78
C PRO A 38 0.58 -2.42 -5.48
N ALA A 39 0.56 -2.44 -6.82
CA ALA A 39 -0.57 -1.93 -7.59
C ALA A 39 -1.88 -2.66 -7.25
N GLU A 40 -1.87 -3.99 -7.25
CA GLU A 40 -3.05 -4.80 -6.96
C GLU A 40 -3.52 -4.67 -5.50
N LEU A 41 -2.59 -4.54 -4.56
CA LEU A 41 -2.93 -4.49 -3.12
C LEU A 41 -3.34 -3.09 -2.64
N LEU A 42 -2.65 -2.05 -3.10
CA LEU A 42 -2.88 -0.66 -2.67
C LEU A 42 -3.94 0.05 -3.51
N PHE A 43 -4.12 -0.38 -4.76
CA PHE A 43 -5.03 0.26 -5.73
C PHE A 43 -5.99 -0.76 -6.36
N PRO A 44 -6.80 -1.48 -5.56
CA PRO A 44 -7.80 -2.40 -6.11
C PRO A 44 -8.84 -1.66 -6.97
N ASN A 45 -9.57 -2.37 -7.82
CA ASN A 45 -10.55 -1.78 -8.74
C ASN A 45 -11.63 -0.90 -8.05
N ASN A 46 -11.92 -1.16 -6.78
CA ASN A 46 -12.87 -0.41 -5.96
C ASN A 46 -12.19 0.61 -5.03
N VAL A 47 -10.93 0.99 -5.29
CA VAL A 47 -10.19 1.95 -4.47
C VAL A 47 -10.77 3.37 -4.56
N ALA A 48 -11.43 3.71 -5.66
CA ALA A 48 -12.16 4.96 -5.82
C ALA A 48 -13.54 4.86 -5.15
N ALA A 49 -13.57 5.08 -3.84
CA ALA A 49 -14.77 5.09 -3.00
C ALA A 49 -14.70 6.26 -2.02
N ASP A 50 -15.58 6.28 -1.02
CA ASP A 50 -15.52 7.31 0.03
C ASP A 50 -14.33 7.08 0.95
N CYS A 51 -13.59 8.15 1.26
CA CYS A 51 -12.53 8.10 2.26
C CYS A 51 -13.09 7.68 3.61
N SER A 52 -12.44 6.71 4.27
CA SER A 52 -12.86 6.16 5.57
C SER A 52 -12.60 7.10 6.77
N SER A 53 -12.11 8.32 6.53
CA SER A 53 -11.89 9.29 7.61
C SER A 53 -13.23 9.95 7.98
N THR A 54 -13.43 10.18 9.28
CA THR A 54 -14.72 10.67 9.78
C THR A 54 -14.99 12.10 9.30
N GLY A 55 -16.11 12.31 8.62
CA GLY A 55 -16.48 13.62 8.08
C GLY A 55 -15.76 14.01 6.79
N CYS A 56 -15.03 13.07 6.16
CA CYS A 56 -14.43 13.28 4.85
C CYS A 56 -15.41 12.90 3.73
N ASN A 57 -15.56 13.79 2.74
CA ASN A 57 -16.34 13.53 1.52
C ASN A 57 -15.46 13.42 0.27
N GLU A 58 -14.14 13.25 0.45
CA GLU A 58 -13.19 13.12 -0.65
C GLU A 58 -13.13 11.67 -1.14
N THR A 59 -12.83 11.50 -2.43
CA THR A 59 -12.61 10.17 -3.02
C THR A 59 -11.30 9.58 -2.55
N SER A 60 -11.33 8.32 -2.09
CA SER A 60 -10.13 7.57 -1.76
C SER A 60 -9.32 7.24 -3.01
N PHE A 61 -8.01 7.19 -2.85
CA PHE A 61 -7.08 6.82 -3.92
C PHE A 61 -6.21 5.62 -3.55
N ILE A 62 -6.13 5.27 -2.27
CA ILE A 62 -5.29 4.18 -1.78
C ILE A 62 -6.03 3.37 -0.71
N LYS A 63 -5.78 2.07 -0.68
CA LYS A 63 -6.14 1.18 0.41
C LYS A 63 -4.94 0.97 1.33
N CYS A 64 -5.11 1.20 2.63
CA CYS A 64 -4.08 0.89 3.62
C CYS A 64 -3.99 -0.63 3.84
N LEU A 65 -2.79 -1.21 3.77
CA LEU A 65 -2.59 -2.66 3.93
C LEU A 65 -2.70 -3.14 5.38
N TYR A 66 -2.54 -2.24 6.35
CA TYR A 66 -2.55 -2.55 7.78
C TYR A 66 -3.96 -2.51 8.39
N CYS A 67 -4.75 -1.48 8.06
CA CYS A 67 -6.09 -1.29 8.62
C CYS A 67 -7.22 -1.48 7.60
N ASP A 68 -6.90 -1.79 6.34
CA ASP A 68 -7.84 -1.98 5.23
C ASP A 68 -8.71 -0.75 4.86
N ASN A 69 -8.52 0.40 5.53
CA ASN A 69 -9.21 1.65 5.23
C ASN A 69 -8.85 2.21 3.85
N LEU A 70 -9.84 2.83 3.20
CA LEU A 70 -9.67 3.57 1.95
C LEU A 70 -9.44 5.05 2.29
N LEU A 71 -8.35 5.63 1.79
CA LEU A 71 -7.93 6.98 2.17
C LEU A 71 -7.77 7.87 0.96
N CYS A 72 -8.19 9.14 1.07
CA CYS A 72 -7.88 10.18 0.09
C CYS A 72 -6.43 10.67 0.29
N ILE A 73 -5.92 11.47 -0.66
CA ILE A 73 -4.54 11.95 -0.62
C ILE A 73 -4.25 12.81 0.62
N ASP A 74 -5.26 13.58 1.05
CA ASP A 74 -5.15 14.47 2.21
C ASP A 74 -4.98 13.71 3.52
N HIS A 75 -5.78 12.67 3.73
CA HIS A 75 -5.74 11.84 4.94
C HIS A 75 -4.64 10.78 4.92
N PHE A 76 -3.95 10.60 3.79
CA PHE A 76 -2.82 9.68 3.69
C PHE A 76 -1.46 10.39 3.76
N LEU A 77 -1.30 11.53 3.09
CA LEU A 77 0.00 12.20 2.90
C LEU A 77 0.07 13.65 3.40
N VAL A 78 -1.00 14.43 3.23
CA VAL A 78 -0.89 15.91 3.27
C VAL A 78 -1.29 16.50 4.62
N LYS A 79 -2.54 16.30 5.02
CA LYS A 79 -3.13 16.91 6.23
C LYS A 79 -2.93 16.03 7.45
N GLU A 80 -3.12 14.73 7.26
CA GLU A 80 -2.90 13.72 8.27
C GLU A 80 -1.92 12.71 7.66
N VAL A 81 -0.71 12.63 8.22
CA VAL A 81 0.19 11.53 7.86
C VAL A 81 -0.42 10.29 8.48
N HIS A 82 -1.01 9.43 7.66
CA HIS A 82 -1.76 8.28 8.14
C HIS A 82 -0.88 7.40 9.03
N ASP A 83 -1.24 7.36 10.32
CA ASP A 83 -0.66 6.45 11.30
C ASP A 83 -1.76 5.52 11.81
N CYS A 84 -1.71 4.26 11.37
CA CYS A 84 -2.70 3.24 11.75
C CYS A 84 -2.82 3.06 13.25
#